data_AF-A0A8T5MJ16-F1
#
_entry.id   AF-A0A8T5MJ16-F1
#
_cell.length_a   1.000
_cell.length_b   1.000
_cell.length_c   1.000
_cell.angle_alpha   90.00
_cell.angle_beta   90.00
_cell.angle_gamma   90.00
#
_symmetry.space_group_name_H-M   'P 1'
#
loop_
_entity.id
_entity.type
_entity.pdbx_description
1 polymer ?
#
loop_
_entity_poly.entity_id
_entity_poly.type
_entity_poly.pdbx_seq_one_letter_code
_entity_poly.pdbx_strand_id
1 'polypeptide(L)' 'MPKCNICGADAEELDTCQACKKKFCDSCGDPADERCEFCSGEEEW' A
#
# COMPACT_ATOMS: atom_id res chain seq x y z
N MET A 1 3.09 0.36 17.03
CA MET A 1 2.49 0.69 15.73
C MET A 1 3.33 -0.01 14.67
N PRO A 2 2.71 -0.72 13.71
CA PRO A 2 3.44 -1.26 12.56
C PRO A 2 3.93 -0.13 11.63
N LYS A 3 4.94 -0.42 10.80
CA LYS A 3 5.53 0.54 9.86
C LYS A 3 5.19 0.18 8.42
N CYS A 4 4.82 1.20 7.65
CA CYS A 4 4.61 1.08 6.21
C CYS A 4 5.91 0.66 5.52
N ASN A 5 5.88 -0.39 4.69
CA ASN A 5 7.06 -0.85 3.93
C ASN A 5 7.41 0.08 2.75
N ILE A 6 6.59 1.08 2.46
CA ILE A 6 6.79 2.03 1.37
C ILE A 6 7.40 3.33 1.87
N CYS A 7 6.69 4.08 2.72
CA CYS A 7 7.16 5.37 3.21
C CYS A 7 7.92 5.28 4.56
N GLY A 8 7.88 4.13 5.24
CA GLY A 8 8.53 3.95 6.55
C GLY A 8 7.83 4.63 7.73
N ALA A 9 6.68 5.29 7.49
CA ALA A 9 5.89 5.91 8.55
C ALA A 9 5.23 4.86 9.44
N ASP A 10 5.09 5.19 10.72
CA ASP A 10 4.26 4.45 11.66
C ASP A 10 2.78 4.70 11.34
N ALA A 11 2.00 3.63 11.24
CA ALA A 11 0.56 3.68 10.98
C ALA A 11 -0.19 2.80 11.98
N GLU A 12 -1.46 3.11 12.24
CA GLU A 12 -2.30 2.29 13.11
C GLU A 12 -2.71 1.00 12.40
N GLU A 13 -3.04 1.10 11.12
CA GLU A 13 -3.44 0.01 10.25
C GLU A 13 -2.58 -0.01 8.99
N LEU A 14 -2.31 -1.23 8.51
CA LEU A 14 -1.60 -1.45 7.26
C LEU A 14 -2.28 -2.57 6.48
N ASP A 15 -2.48 -2.32 5.19
CA ASP A 15 -2.99 -3.29 4.24
C ASP A 15 -1.85 -4.01 3.54
N THR A 16 -2.14 -5.18 2.96
CA THR A 16 -1.13 -5.99 2.27
C THR A 16 -1.41 -5.98 0.77
N CYS A 17 -0.47 -5.45 -0.01
CA CYS A 17 -0.61 -5.38 -1.46
C CYS A 17 -0.74 -6.80 -2.05
N GLN A 18 -1.81 -7.09 -2.78
CA GLN A 18 -2.02 -8.43 -3.33
C GLN A 18 -0.98 -8.81 -4.39
N ALA A 19 -0.44 -7.83 -5.12
CA ALA A 19 0.55 -8.04 -6.18
C ALA A 19 1.97 -8.27 -5.63
N CYS A 20 2.48 -7.36 -4.79
CA CYS A 20 3.87 -7.41 -4.32
C CYS A 20 4.05 -7.86 -2.86
N LYS A 21 2.95 -8.13 -2.15
CA LYS A 21 2.91 -8.59 -0.74
C LYS A 21 3.56 -7.65 0.29
N LYS A 22 3.89 -6.41 -0.10
CA LYS A 22 4.35 -5.37 0.83
C LYS A 22 3.17 -4.83 1.65
N LYS A 23 3.43 -4.44 2.90
CA LYS A 23 2.43 -3.73 3.71
C LYS A 23 2.49 -2.23 3.46
N PHE A 24 1.35 -1.58 3.28
CA PHE A 24 1.25 -0.17 2.96
C PHE A 24 0.20 0.51 3.86
N CYS A 25 0.38 1.81 4.10
CA CYS A 25 -0.64 2.64 4.75
C CYS A 25 -1.57 3.26 3.71
N ASP A 26 -2.70 3.82 4.16
CA ASP A 26 -3.73 4.46 3.33
C ASP A 26 -3.20 5.53 2.36
N SER A 27 -2.07 6.17 2.69
CA SER A 27 -1.43 7.17 1.82
C SER A 27 -0.50 6.59 0.75
N CYS A 28 -0.14 5.30 0.85
CA CYS A 28 0.81 4.61 -0.03
C CYS A 28 0.16 3.52 -0.88
N GLY A 29 -1.17 3.53 -0.97
CA GLY A 29 -1.95 2.59 -1.74
C GLY A 29 -3.43 2.79 -1.53
N ASP A 30 -4.21 1.97 -2.19
CA ASP A 30 -5.65 1.95 -2.06
C ASP A 30 -6.06 0.66 -1.32
N PRO A 31 -6.60 0.77 -0.08
CA PRO A 31 -7.08 -0.39 0.67
C PRO A 31 -8.26 -1.09 -0.02
N ALA A 32 -9.09 -0.38 -0.79
CA ALA A 32 -10.23 -0.96 -1.47
C ALA A 32 -9.81 -1.84 -2.67
N ASP A 33 -8.73 -1.47 -3.37
CA ASP A 33 -8.10 -2.30 -4.40
C ASP A 33 -7.08 -3.30 -3.82
N GLU A 34 -6.80 -3.22 -2.51
CA GLU A 34 -5.73 -3.97 -1.83
C GLU A 34 -4.38 -3.89 -2.59
N ARG A 35 -4.08 -2.72 -3.17
CA ARG A 35 -2.86 -2.48 -3.94
C ARG A 35 -2.13 -1.24 -3.47
N CYS A 36 -0.79 -1.33 -3.42
CA CYS A 36 0.05 -0.18 -3.16
C CYS A 36 0.17 0.75 -4.38
N GLU A 37 0.61 1.98 -4.16
CA GLU A 37 0.80 3.02 -5.18
C GLU A 37 1.64 2.56 -6.38
N PHE A 38 2.64 1.69 -6.18
CA PHE A 38 3.46 1.15 -7.26
C PHE A 38 2.78 0.06 -8.09
N CYS A 39 1.75 -0.59 -7.55
CA CYS A 39 1.00 -1.67 -8.21
C CYS A 39 -0.41 -1.25 -8.63
N SER A 40 -0.86 -0.07 -8.20
CA SER A 40 -2.19 0.51 -8.46
C SER A 40 -2.19 1.40 -9.71
N GLY A 41 -1.02 1.72 -10.27
CA GLY A 41 -0.85 2.66 -11.39
C GLY A 41 -0.88 2.09 -12.82
N GLU A 42 -1.36 0.87 -13.05
CA GLU A 42 -1.47 0.32 -14.42
C GLU A 42 -2.88 0.52 -15.01
N GLU A 43 -3.33 1.77 -15.11
CA GLU A 43 -4.42 2.19 -16.02
C GLU A 43 -4.07 3.54 -16.66
N GLU A 44 -2.99 3.57 -17.44
CA GLU A 44 -2.79 4.63 -18.43
C GLU A 44 -2.98 4.00 -19.83
N TRP A 45 -4.02 4.51 -20.51
CA TRP A 45 -4.60 4.03 -21.76
C TRP A 45 -3.75 4.36 -22.98
#